data_AF-A0A9E4XUM1-F1
#
_entry.id   AF-A0A9E4XUM1-F1
#
_cell.length_a   1.000
_cell.length_b   1.000
_cell.length_c   1.000
_cell.angle_alpha   90.00
_cell.angle_beta   90.00
_cell.angle_gamma   90.00
#
_symmetry.space_group_name_H-M   'P 1'
#
loop_
_entity.id
_entity.type
_entity.pdbx_description
1 polymer ?
#
loop_
_entity_poly.entity_id
_entity_poly.type
_entity_poly.pdbx_seq_one_letter_code
_entity_poly.pdbx_strand_id
1 'polypeptide(L)'
;DQLPTVRELADELEVNFNTVARAYRKLDASGSISTQQGRGTYVIEPDDSNRTTLEEIARRFAGQAHRLGFEPEEVAKAVGFVLGQWELEGRPPDE
;
A
#
# COMPACT_ATOMS: atom_id res chain seq x y z
N ASP A 1 12.67 11.48 -8.95
CA ASP A 1 14.00 11.81 -8.40
C ASP A 1 14.92 10.58 -8.28
N GLN A 2 16.24 10.78 -8.36
CA GLN A 2 17.24 9.72 -8.16
C GLN A 2 17.59 9.59 -6.69
N LEU A 3 17.60 8.36 -6.18
CA LEU A 3 18.03 8.04 -4.83
C LEU A 3 19.54 7.81 -4.75
N PRO A 4 20.16 8.08 -3.58
CA PRO A 4 21.56 7.73 -3.33
C PRO A 4 21.78 6.22 -3.50
N THR A 5 23.03 5.84 -3.74
CA THR A 5 23.40 4.43 -3.75
C THR A 5 23.26 3.82 -2.35
N VAL A 6 23.17 2.48 -2.29
CA VAL A 6 23.11 1.73 -1.03
C VAL A 6 24.29 2.06 -0.11
N ARG A 7 25.47 2.31 -0.66
CA ARG A 7 26.67 2.62 0.12
C ARG A 7 26.63 4.07 0.63
N GLU A 8 26.33 5.03 -0.24
CA GLU A 8 26.21 6.44 0.16
C GLU A 8 25.18 6.63 1.28
N LEU A 9 24.00 6.01 1.15
CA LEU A 9 22.96 6.12 2.17
C LEU A 9 23.31 5.38 3.46
N ALA A 10 24.04 4.26 3.36
CA ALA A 10 24.51 3.54 4.54
C ALA A 10 25.53 4.36 5.34
N ASP A 11 26.43 5.06 4.63
CA ASP A 11 27.42 5.95 5.23
C ASP A 11 26.76 7.18 5.86
N GLU A 12 25.79 7.80 5.18
CA GLU A 12 25.03 8.97 5.70
C GLU A 12 24.23 8.63 6.97
N LEU A 13 23.59 7.46 7.00
CA LEU A 13 22.74 7.05 8.11
C LEU A 13 23.49 6.25 9.19
N GLU A 14 24.79 6.00 9.02
CA GLU A 14 25.62 5.14 9.88
C GLU A 14 24.99 3.75 10.13
N VAL A 15 24.36 3.17 9.11
CA VAL A 15 23.71 1.85 9.18
C VAL A 15 24.43 0.82 8.31
N ASN A 16 24.21 -0.47 8.59
CA ASN A 16 24.76 -1.53 7.76
C ASN A 16 24.21 -1.47 6.32
N PHE A 17 25.09 -1.51 5.32
CA PHE A 17 24.69 -1.46 3.90
C PHE A 17 23.70 -2.58 3.50
N ASN A 18 23.75 -3.76 4.14
CA ASN A 18 22.79 -4.83 3.89
C ASN A 18 21.37 -4.43 4.33
N THR A 19 21.24 -3.60 5.37
CA THR A 19 19.96 -3.07 5.85
C THR A 19 19.35 -2.15 4.80
N VAL A 20 20.14 -1.21 4.26
CA VAL A 20 19.72 -0.32 3.17
C VAL A 20 19.37 -1.12 1.92
N ALA A 21 20.22 -2.09 1.53
CA ALA A 21 19.96 -2.97 0.39
C ALA A 21 18.65 -3.75 0.55
N ARG A 22 18.33 -4.20 1.77
CA ARG A 22 17.07 -4.90 2.07
C ARG A 22 15.88 -3.94 2.02
N ALA A 23 16.03 -2.71 2.48
CA ALA A 23 14.99 -1.68 2.38
C ALA A 23 14.71 -1.32 0.91
N TYR A 24 15.75 -1.08 0.10
CA TYR A 24 15.60 -0.77 -1.32
C TYR A 24 14.93 -1.92 -2.07
N ARG A 25 15.33 -3.18 -1.81
CA ARG A 25 14.65 -4.34 -2.39
C ARG A 25 13.16 -4.42 -2.03
N LYS A 26 12.77 -4.02 -0.82
CA LYS A 26 11.35 -3.98 -0.42
C LYS A 26 10.59 -2.89 -1.16
N LEU A 27 11.18 -1.71 -1.29
CA LEU A 27 10.58 -0.58 -2.00
C LEU A 27 10.46 -0.84 -3.52
N ASP A 28 11.44 -1.52 -4.09
CA ASP A 28 11.44 -1.92 -5.51
C ASP A 28 10.34 -2.97 -5.75
N ALA A 29 10.21 -3.95 -4.84
CA ALA A 29 9.14 -4.94 -4.87
C ALA A 29 7.73 -4.35 -4.66
N SER A 30 7.61 -3.25 -3.91
CA SER A 30 6.33 -2.52 -3.77
C SER A 30 6.05 -1.55 -4.91
N GLY A 31 6.95 -1.46 -5.91
CA GLY A 31 6.80 -0.55 -7.04
C GLY A 31 6.96 0.93 -6.69
N SER A 32 7.57 1.24 -5.54
CA SER A 32 7.80 2.62 -5.10
C SER A 32 9.09 3.20 -5.66
N ILE A 33 10.04 2.34 -6.06
CA ILE A 33 11.30 2.72 -6.70
C ILE A 33 11.62 1.73 -7.83
N SER A 34 12.50 2.12 -8.76
CA SER A 34 13.05 1.26 -9.80
C SER A 34 14.57 1.29 -9.76
N THR A 35 15.18 0.12 -9.59
CA THR A 35 16.63 -0.03 -9.70
C THR A 35 17.03 -0.45 -11.12
N GLN A 36 17.79 0.39 -11.82
CA GLN A 36 18.35 0.07 -13.12
C GLN A 36 19.84 -0.24 -13.00
N GLN A 37 20.24 -1.45 -13.39
CA GLN A 37 21.64 -1.88 -13.30
C GLN A 37 22.56 -0.93 -14.07
N GLY A 38 23.55 -0.36 -13.38
CA GLY A 38 24.50 0.60 -13.95
C GLY A 38 23.97 2.03 -14.16
N ARG A 39 22.69 2.29 -13.86
CA ARG A 39 22.06 3.62 -14.00
C ARG A 39 21.59 4.23 -12.69
N GLY A 40 21.42 3.41 -11.65
CA GLY A 40 21.04 3.87 -10.32
C GLY A 40 19.59 3.53 -9.97
N THR A 41 19.10 4.14 -8.89
CA THR A 41 17.78 3.87 -8.31
C THR A 41 16.94 5.12 -8.37
N TYR A 42 15.71 5.02 -8.85
CA TYR A 42 14.82 6.16 -9.07
C TYR A 42 13.50 5.96 -8.36
N VAL A 43 12.94 7.03 -7.78
CA VAL A 43 11.59 7.03 -7.24
C VAL A 43 10.60 6.89 -8.40
N ILE A 44 9.72 5.90 -8.31
CA ILE A 44 8.59 5.76 -9.22
C ILE A 44 7.46 6.61 -8.63
N GLU A 45 6.95 7.57 -9.41
CA GLU A 45 5.67 8.19 -9.05
C GLU A 45 4.62 7.08 -9.06
N PRO A 46 3.75 7.00 -8.03
CA PRO A 46 2.75 5.94 -7.97
C PRO A 46 1.96 5.94 -9.28
N ASP A 47 2.18 4.91 -10.10
CA ASP A 47 1.36 4.68 -11.27
C ASP A 47 -0.03 4.35 -10.73
N ASP A 48 -1.00 5.23 -10.99
CA ASP A 48 -2.41 5.02 -10.63
C ASP A 48 -2.92 3.67 -11.18
N SER A 49 -2.20 3.05 -12.13
CA SER A 49 -2.46 1.69 -12.64
C SER A 49 -2.33 0.58 -11.60
N ASN A 50 -1.58 0.78 -10.51
CA ASN A 50 -1.37 -0.22 -9.46
C ASN A 50 -2.15 0.07 -8.17
N ARG A 51 -3.04 1.09 -8.20
CA ARG A 51 -4.01 1.29 -7.11
C ARG A 51 -4.99 0.14 -7.13
N THR A 52 -5.08 -0.59 -6.02
CA THR A 52 -6.20 -1.49 -5.78
C THR A 52 -7.48 -0.69 -5.98
N THR A 53 -8.30 -1.10 -6.95
CA THR A 53 -9.53 -0.37 -7.25
C THR A 53 -10.51 -0.54 -6.10
N LEU A 54 -11.44 0.41 -5.94
CA LEU A 54 -12.53 0.27 -4.97
C LEU A 54 -13.31 -1.04 -5.21
N GLU A 55 -13.45 -1.46 -6.48
CA GLU A 55 -14.07 -2.72 -6.85
C GLU A 55 -13.29 -3.93 -6.32
N GLU A 56 -11.96 -3.94 -6.43
CA GLU A 56 -11.13 -5.02 -5.90
C GLU A 56 -11.21 -5.12 -4.38
N ILE A 57 -11.22 -3.98 -3.68
CA ILE A 57 -11.41 -3.93 -2.22
C ILE A 57 -12.78 -4.51 -1.86
N ALA A 58 -13.84 -4.04 -2.52
CA ALA A 58 -15.20 -4.51 -2.31
C ALA A 58 -15.33 -6.02 -2.57
N ARG A 59 -14.69 -6.53 -3.63
CA ARG A 59 -14.68 -7.96 -3.98
C ARG A 59 -13.99 -8.81 -2.91
N ARG A 60 -12.83 -8.36 -2.42
CA ARG A 60 -12.10 -9.05 -1.33
C ARG A 60 -12.93 -9.09 -0.04
N PHE A 61 -13.53 -7.95 0.32
CA PHE A 61 -14.40 -7.81 1.47
C PHE A 61 -15.63 -8.74 1.37
N ALA A 62 -16.35 -8.72 0.26
CA ALA A 62 -17.52 -9.57 0.04
C ALA A 62 -17.15 -11.07 0.10
N GLY A 63 -16.02 -11.46 -0.50
CA GLY A 63 -15.52 -12.83 -0.41
C GLY A 63 -15.16 -13.26 1.00
N GLN A 64 -14.64 -12.35 1.84
CA GLN A 64 -14.38 -12.62 3.25
C GLN A 64 -15.67 -12.78 4.05
N ALA A 65 -16.64 -11.88 3.86
CA ALA A 65 -17.92 -11.96 4.54
C ALA A 65 -18.67 -13.26 4.21
N HIS A 66 -18.67 -13.67 2.94
CA HIS A 66 -19.28 -14.93 2.51
C HIS A 66 -18.64 -16.16 3.17
N ARG A 67 -17.30 -16.21 3.29
CA ARG A 67 -16.60 -17.30 3.99
C ARG A 67 -16.94 -17.40 5.48
N LEU A 68 -17.37 -16.30 6.08
CA LEU A 68 -17.82 -16.26 7.48
C LEU A 68 -19.31 -16.58 7.63
N GLY A 69 -20.03 -16.82 6.53
CA GLY A 69 -21.44 -17.21 6.53
C GLY A 69 -22.42 -16.04 6.58
N PHE A 70 -21.99 -14.82 6.30
CA PHE A 70 -22.90 -13.67 6.24
C PHE A 70 -23.66 -13.61 4.92
N GLU A 71 -24.94 -13.30 5.01
CA GLU A 71 -25.78 -13.08 3.83
C GLU A 71 -25.54 -11.68 3.23
N PRO A 72 -25.67 -11.51 1.90
CA PRO A 72 -25.42 -10.23 1.24
C PRO A 72 -26.20 -9.05 1.83
N GLU A 73 -27.42 -9.29 2.31
CA GLU A 73 -28.25 -8.24 2.94
C GLU A 73 -27.68 -7.78 4.29
N GLU A 74 -27.18 -8.71 5.11
CA GLU A 74 -26.54 -8.39 6.41
C GLU A 74 -25.27 -7.58 6.18
N VAL A 75 -24.48 -7.98 5.19
CA VAL A 75 -23.25 -7.28 4.78
C VAL A 75 -23.57 -5.87 4.30
N ALA A 76 -24.57 -5.71 3.43
CA ALA A 76 -24.97 -4.40 2.91
C ALA A 76 -25.45 -3.47 4.03
N LYS A 77 -26.24 -3.97 5.00
CA LYS A 77 -26.68 -3.19 6.16
C LYS A 77 -25.51 -2.74 7.03
N ALA A 78 -24.58 -3.65 7.32
CA ALA A 78 -23.41 -3.32 8.14
C ALA A 78 -22.52 -2.25 7.48
N VAL A 79 -22.22 -2.41 6.18
CA VAL A 79 -21.45 -1.41 5.43
C VAL A 79 -22.19 -0.07 5.35
N GLY A 80 -23.49 -0.09 5.05
CA GLY A 80 -24.31 1.12 5.00
C GLY A 80 -24.33 1.87 6.33
N PHE A 81 -24.38 1.15 7.46
CA PHE A 81 -24.28 1.76 8.79
C PHE A 81 -22.94 2.47 9.00
N VAL A 82 -21.82 1.81 8.69
CA VAL A 82 -20.47 2.39 8.82
C VAL A 82 -20.29 3.61 7.92
N LEU A 83 -20.75 3.56 6.67
CA LEU A 83 -20.71 4.69 5.75
C LEU A 83 -21.53 5.88 6.26
N GLY A 84 -22.72 5.62 6.83
CA GLY A 84 -23.53 6.67 7.44
C GLY A 84 -22.83 7.33 8.64
N GLN A 85 -22.09 6.57 9.46
CA GLN A 85 -21.27 7.15 10.54
C GLN A 85 -20.13 8.00 9.99
N TRP A 86 -19.43 7.55 8.95
CA TRP A 86 -18.37 8.33 8.30
C TRP A 86 -18.92 9.67 7.77
N GLU A 87 -20.05 9.66 7.06
CA GLU A 87 -20.65 10.90 6.55
C GLU A 87 -21.02 11.88 7.67
N LEU A 88 -21.50 11.38 8.81
CA LEU A 88 -21.87 12.20 9.96
C LEU A 88 -20.65 12.76 10.70
N GLU A 89 -19.59 11.97 10.87
CA GLU A 89 -18.39 12.36 11.63
C GLU A 89 -17.36 13.13 10.77
N GLY A 90 -17.45 13.04 9.45
CA GLY A 90 -16.51 13.67 8.52
C GLY A 90 -15.11 13.05 8.52
N ARG A 91 -14.93 11.88 9.16
CA ARG A 91 -13.68 11.14 9.25
C ARG A 91 -13.90 9.64 9.08
N PRO A 92 -12.92 8.89 8.53
CA PRO A 92 -13.06 7.47 8.30
C PRO A 92 -13.12 6.66 9.62
N PRO A 93 -13.69 5.45 9.60
CA PRO A 93 -13.97 4.66 10.83
C PRO A 93 -12.72 4.20 11.60
N ASP A 94 -11.57 4.17 10.94
CA ASP A 94 -10.30 3.67 11.47
C ASP A 94 -9.29 4.80 11.81
N GLU A 95 -9.72 6.09 11.79
CA GLU A 95 -8.96 7.27 12.26
C GLU A 95 -9.47 7.86 13.59
#